data_AF-A0A6B3CQ98-F1
#
_entry.id   AF-A0A6B3CQ98-F1
#
_cell.length_a   1.000
_cell.length_b   1.000
_cell.length_c   1.000
_cell.angle_alpha   90.00
_cell.angle_beta   90.00
_cell.angle_gamma   90.00
#
_symmetry.space_group_name_H-M   'P 1'
#
loop_
_entity.id
_entity.type
_entity.pdbx_description
1 polymer ?
#
loop_
_entity_poly.entity_id
_entity_poly.type
_entity_poly.pdbx_seq_one_letter_code
_entity_poly.pdbx_strand_id
1 'polypeptide(L)'
;LDSGELSDGTGRAVRERLLSWFADDHDAPAHWEPSGQDFLSPALTEADAMRRVLAPERLAAWLDRFLPGLGAGAPCALLEVPVVSDHADPQIGHLLGLTLSRAAALR
;
A
#
# COMPACT_ATOMS: atom_id res chain seq x y z
N LEU A 1 12.42 -9.55 6.12
CA LEU A 1 11.84 -10.08 7.36
C LEU A 1 12.82 -11.10 7.89
N ASP A 2 13.49 -10.80 8.99
CA ASP A 2 14.30 -11.80 9.70
C ASP A 2 13.32 -12.80 10.31
N SER A 3 13.01 -13.84 9.54
CA SER A 3 11.79 -14.66 9.71
C SER A 3 12.07 -15.90 10.54
N GLY A 4 12.85 -15.77 11.61
CA GLY A 4 13.15 -16.88 12.52
C GLY A 4 11.91 -17.52 13.16
N GLU A 5 10.74 -16.86 13.08
CA GLU A 5 9.49 -17.28 13.70
C GLU A 5 8.47 -17.96 12.76
N LEU A 6 8.64 -17.86 11.43
CA LEU A 6 7.64 -18.37 10.48
C LEU A 6 8.14 -19.61 9.74
N SER A 7 7.33 -20.68 9.73
CA SER A 7 7.65 -21.89 8.95
C SER A 7 7.65 -21.62 7.44
N ASP A 8 8.47 -22.36 6.69
CA ASP A 8 8.46 -22.35 5.21
C ASP A 8 7.07 -22.64 4.64
N GLY A 9 6.30 -23.49 5.33
CA GLY A 9 4.90 -23.79 4.98
C GLY A 9 4.01 -22.55 5.04
N THR A 10 4.14 -21.76 6.12
CA THR A 10 3.40 -20.51 6.30
C THR A 10 3.82 -19.47 5.24
N GLY A 11 5.13 -19.31 5.01
CA GLY A 11 5.64 -18.38 3.99
C GLY A 11 5.09 -18.70 2.58
N ARG A 12 5.05 -19.99 2.23
CA ARG A 12 4.46 -20.45 0.95
C ARG A 12 2.97 -20.15 0.86
N ALA A 13 2.21 -20.48 1.90
CA ALA A 13 0.76 -20.26 1.93
C ALA A 13 0.39 -18.77 1.81
N VAL A 14 1.12 -17.89 2.50
CA VAL A 14 0.95 -16.43 2.39
C VAL A 14 1.26 -15.96 0.97
N ARG A 15 2.38 -16.42 0.39
CA ARG A 15 2.76 -16.07 -0.98
C ARG A 15 1.71 -16.49 -2.00
N GLU A 16 1.26 -17.74 -1.96
CA GLU A 16 0.23 -18.26 -2.86
C GLU A 16 -1.06 -17.47 -2.74
N ARG A 17 -1.43 -17.08 -1.51
CA ARG A 17 -2.64 -16.33 -1.27
C ARG A 17 -2.58 -14.90 -1.81
N LEU A 18 -1.47 -14.19 -1.59
CA LEU A 18 -1.26 -12.84 -2.13
C LEU A 18 -1.33 -12.87 -3.66
N LEU A 19 -0.67 -13.84 -4.31
CA LEU A 19 -0.72 -13.98 -5.77
C LEU A 19 -2.13 -14.29 -6.27
N SER A 20 -2.87 -15.16 -5.57
CA SER A 20 -4.25 -15.49 -5.94
C SER A 20 -5.23 -14.33 -5.79
N TRP A 21 -4.97 -13.40 -4.88
CA TRP A 21 -5.86 -12.26 -4.63
C TRP A 21 -5.55 -11.06 -5.51
N PHE A 22 -4.26 -10.75 -5.70
CA PHE A 22 -3.85 -9.42 -6.16
C PHE A 22 -3.03 -9.42 -7.45
N ALA A 23 -2.62 -10.58 -7.99
CA ALA A 23 -1.73 -10.61 -9.17
C ALA A 23 -2.36 -10.02 -10.44
N ASP A 24 -3.69 -10.07 -10.53
CA ASP A 24 -4.46 -9.58 -11.68
C ASP A 24 -5.08 -8.20 -11.44
N ASP A 25 -4.90 -7.62 -10.24
CA ASP A 25 -5.45 -6.31 -9.90
C ASP A 25 -4.83 -5.20 -10.76
N HIS A 26 -5.65 -4.20 -11.06
CA HIS A 26 -5.33 -3.05 -11.88
C HIS A 26 -6.21 -1.85 -11.48
N ASP A 27 -5.80 -0.64 -11.86
CA ASP A 27 -6.57 0.59 -11.64
C ASP A 27 -7.08 0.76 -10.19
N ALA A 28 -6.19 0.57 -9.22
CA ALA A 28 -6.52 0.74 -7.81
C ALA A 28 -7.20 2.10 -7.60
N PRO A 29 -8.29 2.18 -6.80
CA PRO A 29 -9.06 3.41 -6.61
C PRO A 29 -8.34 4.40 -5.66
N ALA A 30 -7.08 4.71 -5.95
CA ALA A 30 -6.22 5.59 -5.15
C ALA A 30 -6.80 7.00 -4.94
N HIS A 31 -7.70 7.43 -5.84
CA HIS A 31 -8.41 8.71 -5.73
C HIS A 31 -9.50 8.72 -4.64
N TRP A 32 -9.84 7.58 -4.04
CA TRP A 32 -10.70 7.50 -2.87
C TRP A 32 -9.93 7.58 -1.55
N GLU A 33 -8.60 7.61 -1.59
CA GLU A 33 -7.78 7.75 -0.40
C GLU A 33 -7.30 9.20 -0.17
N PRO A 34 -7.25 9.68 1.08
CA PRO A 34 -7.67 8.99 2.30
C PRO A 34 -9.20 8.98 2.47
N SER A 35 -9.75 7.85 2.90
CA SER A 35 -11.06 7.79 3.53
C SER A 35 -10.98 8.34 4.95
N GLY A 36 -12.12 8.73 5.52
CA GLY A 36 -12.19 9.21 6.90
C GLY A 36 -11.90 8.16 7.97
N GLN A 37 -11.55 6.91 7.59
CA GLN A 37 -11.28 5.79 8.49
C GLN A 37 -9.95 5.08 8.17
N ASP A 38 -9.14 5.61 7.25
CA ASP A 38 -7.93 4.95 6.78
C ASP A 38 -6.78 5.10 7.76
N PHE A 39 -6.49 4.05 8.54
CA PHE A 39 -5.27 3.99 9.34
C PHE A 39 -4.03 3.61 8.51
N LEU A 40 -4.24 2.82 7.46
CA LEU A 40 -3.24 2.41 6.47
C LEU A 40 -3.81 2.75 5.09
N SER A 41 -2.93 3.01 4.13
CA SER A 41 -3.33 3.17 2.72
C SER A 41 -3.65 1.80 2.12
N PRO A 42 -4.89 1.49 1.71
CA PRO A 42 -5.19 0.21 1.07
C PRO A 42 -4.31 -0.07 -0.15
N ALA A 43 -4.17 0.89 -1.07
CA ALA A 43 -3.40 0.70 -2.29
C ALA A 43 -1.90 0.49 -2.02
N LEU A 44 -1.29 1.31 -1.14
CA LEU A 44 0.14 1.15 -0.83
C LEU A 44 0.41 -0.07 0.06
N THR A 45 -0.56 -0.52 0.86
CA THR A 45 -0.44 -1.77 1.64
C THR A 45 -0.41 -2.98 0.72
N GLU A 46 -1.29 -3.02 -0.28
CA GLU A 46 -1.29 -4.07 -1.29
C GLU A 46 0.00 -4.07 -2.11
N ALA A 47 0.43 -2.89 -2.56
CA ALA A 47 1.69 -2.73 -3.29
C ALA A 47 2.90 -3.21 -2.47
N ASP A 48 3.00 -2.88 -1.18
CA ASP A 48 4.08 -3.37 -0.32
C ASP A 48 4.01 -4.89 -0.09
N ALA A 49 2.82 -5.46 0.02
CA ALA A 49 2.64 -6.91 0.10
C ALA A 49 3.10 -7.61 -1.19
N MET A 50 2.70 -7.09 -2.35
CA MET A 50 3.08 -7.63 -3.66
C MET A 50 4.56 -7.48 -3.95
N ARG A 51 5.20 -6.38 -3.51
CA ARG A 51 6.65 -6.18 -3.57
C ARG A 51 7.45 -7.29 -2.90
N ARG A 52 6.90 -7.93 -1.86
CA ARG A 52 7.56 -9.02 -1.12
C ARG A 52 7.48 -10.38 -1.80
N VAL A 53 6.54 -10.57 -2.75
CA VAL A 53 6.26 -11.88 -3.37
C VAL A 53 6.50 -11.93 -4.87
N LEU A 54 6.57 -10.78 -5.54
CA LEU A 54 6.90 -10.65 -6.95
C LEU A 54 8.42 -10.42 -7.16
N ALA A 55 8.93 -10.94 -8.28
CA ALA A 55 10.25 -10.55 -8.76
C ALA A 55 10.23 -9.08 -9.24
N PRO A 56 11.35 -8.33 -9.15
CA PRO A 56 11.38 -6.90 -9.46
C PRO A 56 10.79 -6.51 -10.82
N GLU A 57 11.07 -7.28 -11.88
CA GLU A 57 10.57 -7.01 -13.23
C GLU A 57 9.06 -7.22 -13.34
N ARG A 58 8.53 -8.23 -12.63
CA ARG A 58 7.08 -8.48 -12.58
C ARG A 58 6.37 -7.45 -11.71
N LEU A 59 7.01 -6.99 -10.64
CA LEU A 59 6.50 -5.94 -9.78
C LEU A 59 6.37 -4.62 -10.55
N ALA A 60 7.39 -4.22 -11.31
CA ALA A 60 7.35 -2.99 -12.10
C ALA A 60 6.17 -3.02 -13.09
N ALA A 61 6.04 -4.09 -13.88
CA ALA A 61 4.94 -4.24 -14.83
C ALA A 61 3.56 -4.35 -14.16
N TRP A 62 3.49 -4.89 -12.94
CA TRP A 62 2.24 -4.93 -12.18
C TRP A 62 1.88 -3.55 -11.61
N LEU A 63 2.84 -2.82 -11.04
CA LEU A 63 2.64 -1.47 -10.51
C LEU A 63 2.19 -0.49 -11.59
N ASP A 64 2.74 -0.58 -12.80
CA ASP A 64 2.33 0.29 -13.93
C ASP A 64 0.84 0.12 -14.28
N ARG A 65 0.26 -1.07 -14.06
CA ARG A 65 -1.18 -1.32 -14.26
C ARG A 65 -2.01 -1.02 -13.02
N PHE A 66 -1.47 -1.30 -11.83
CA PHE A 66 -2.17 -1.16 -10.56
C PHE A 66 -2.29 0.30 -10.12
N LEU A 67 -1.23 1.08 -10.28
CA LEU A 67 -1.15 2.50 -9.92
C LEU A 67 -0.58 3.32 -11.10
N PRO A 68 -1.28 3.43 -12.23
CA PRO A 68 -0.76 4.07 -13.45
C PRO A 68 -0.41 5.56 -13.27
N GLY A 69 -0.99 6.23 -12.28
CA GLY A 69 -0.68 7.63 -11.95
C GLY A 69 0.59 7.81 -11.11
N LEU A 70 1.09 6.74 -10.47
CA LEU A 70 2.26 6.82 -9.60
C LEU A 70 3.53 6.97 -10.45
N GLY A 71 4.25 8.08 -10.29
CA GLY A 71 5.47 8.36 -11.05
C GLY A 71 5.25 9.02 -12.42
N ALA A 72 4.00 9.20 -12.86
CA ALA A 72 3.66 9.86 -14.12
C ALA A 72 3.81 11.40 -14.10
N GLY A 73 4.22 11.98 -12.96
CA GLY A 73 4.28 13.45 -12.77
C GLY A 73 2.90 14.13 -12.68
N ALA A 74 1.82 13.35 -12.71
CA ALA A 74 0.46 13.82 -12.46
C ALA A 74 0.17 13.91 -10.94
N PRO A 75 -0.81 14.72 -10.51
CA PRO A 75 -1.29 14.70 -9.14
C PRO A 75 -1.70 13.29 -8.71
N CYS A 76 -1.23 12.86 -7.54
CA CYS A 76 -1.49 11.54 -6.99
C CYS A 76 -1.87 11.71 -5.52
N ALA A 77 -3.12 11.40 -5.17
CA ALA A 77 -3.66 11.56 -3.82
C ALA A 77 -2.90 10.75 -2.75
N LEU A 78 -2.20 9.68 -3.15
CA LEU A 78 -1.33 8.90 -2.27
C LEU A 78 -0.07 9.66 -1.84
N LEU A 79 0.38 10.63 -2.65
CA LEU A 79 1.56 11.46 -2.37
C LEU A 79 1.20 12.78 -1.65
N GLU A 80 -0.09 13.09 -1.54
CA GLU A 80 -0.57 14.23 -0.77
C GLU A 80 -0.62 13.88 0.72
N VAL A 81 -0.07 14.77 1.55
CA VAL A 81 -0.08 14.64 3.01
C VAL A 81 -1.43 15.15 3.54
N PRO A 82 -2.24 14.31 4.21
CA PRO A 82 -3.50 14.75 4.79
C PRO A 82 -3.28 15.80 5.89
N VAL A 83 -4.20 16.77 5.98
CA VAL A 83 -4.16 17.82 6.99
C VAL A 83 -4.93 17.38 8.24
N VAL A 84 -4.27 17.41 9.40
CA VAL A 84 -4.94 17.29 10.70
C VAL A 84 -5.26 18.70 11.19
N SER A 85 -6.51 19.14 11.02
CA SER A 85 -6.94 20.50 11.33
C SER A 85 -7.11 20.77 12.82
N ASP A 86 -7.43 19.75 13.61
CA ASP A 86 -7.56 19.81 15.06
C ASP A 86 -6.90 18.57 15.68
N HIS A 87 -5.90 18.78 16.52
CA HIS A 87 -5.18 17.69 17.20
C HIS A 87 -5.95 17.12 18.41
N ALA A 88 -7.00 17.80 18.86
CA ALA A 88 -7.88 17.31 19.91
C ALA A 88 -9.04 16.45 19.36
N ASP A 89 -9.28 16.47 18.04
CA ASP A 89 -10.32 15.68 17.41
C ASP A 89 -9.90 14.20 17.34
N PRO A 90 -10.59 13.30 18.09
CA PRO A 90 -10.24 11.87 18.12
C PRO A 90 -10.50 11.17 16.79
N GLN A 91 -11.28 11.78 15.88
CA GLN A 91 -11.59 11.20 14.59
C GLN A 91 -10.45 11.33 13.60
N ILE A 92 -9.71 12.45 13.56
CA ILE A 92 -8.72 12.73 12.49
C ILE A 92 -7.26 12.53 12.90
N GLY A 93 -6.98 12.29 14.18
CA GLY A 93 -5.62 12.04 14.66
C GLY A 93 -4.91 10.86 13.97
N HIS A 94 -5.67 9.87 13.49
CA HIS A 94 -5.13 8.70 12.79
C HIS A 94 -4.43 9.04 11.46
N LEU A 95 -4.71 10.20 10.86
CA LEU A 95 -4.11 10.62 9.58
C LEU A 95 -2.58 10.82 9.67
N LEU A 96 -2.04 11.09 10.85
CA LEU A 96 -0.58 11.10 11.08
C LEU A 96 0.00 9.69 10.93
N GLY A 97 -0.65 8.69 11.51
CA GLY A 97 -0.30 7.28 11.35
C GLY A 97 -0.40 6.84 9.89
N LEU A 98 -1.47 7.24 9.20
CA LEU A 98 -1.62 7.02 7.76
C LEU A 98 -0.44 7.60 6.99
N THR A 99 -0.07 8.86 7.23
CA THR A 99 1.07 9.52 6.56
C THR A 99 2.38 8.75 6.76
N LEU A 100 2.67 8.31 7.99
CA LEU A 100 3.85 7.51 8.29
C LEU A 100 3.81 6.15 7.58
N SER A 101 2.64 5.49 7.53
CA SER A 101 2.47 4.22 6.83
C SER A 101 2.73 4.34 5.32
N ARG A 102 2.23 5.42 4.69
CA ARG A 102 2.47 5.72 3.26
C ARG A 102 3.95 5.93 2.99
N ALA A 103 4.63 6.74 3.82
CA ALA A 103 6.06 6.99 3.69
C ALA A 103 6.89 5.70 3.85
N ALA A 104 6.50 4.80 4.76
CA ALA A 104 7.17 3.52 4.94
C ALA A 104 6.98 2.58 3.73
N ALA A 105 5.79 2.54 3.13
CA ALA A 105 5.50 1.72 1.95
C ALA A 105 6.22 2.22 0.68
N LEU A 106 6.45 3.53 0.58
CA LEU A 106 7.16 4.18 -0.55
C LEU A 106 8.70 4.10 -0.45
N ARG A 107 9.26 3.49 0.61
CA ARG A 107 10.69 3.31 0.83
C ARG A 107 11.22 1.97 0.32
#